data_AF-A0A1M7ZWY8-F1
#
_entry.id   AF-A0A1M7ZWY8-F1
#
_cell.length_a   1.000
_cell.length_b   1.000
_cell.length_c   1.000
_cell.angle_alpha   90.00
_cell.angle_beta   90.00
_cell.angle_gamma   90.00
#
_symmetry.space_group_name_H-M   'P 1'
#
loop_
_entity.id
_entity.type
_entity.pdbx_description
1 polymer ?
#
loop_
_entity_poly.entity_id
_entity_poly.type
_entity_poly.pdbx_seq_one_letter_code
_entity_poly.pdbx_strand_id
1 'polypeptide(L)'
;MKNLKLTNSIAIIIPLFLGVLGIVEPISLYFAAYSTMLTGLLQIIVGIFFWKNHKENIHIKIYFLLVTTFFSLWYYNVNVNYIDALTWPLIFTPLVLCIYISIIIYSTKK
;
A
#
# COMPACT_ATOMS: atom_id res chain seq x y z
N MET A 1 -12.99 -7.71 -10.92
CA MET A 1 -13.46 -7.00 -9.71
C MET A 1 -13.49 -7.84 -8.46
N LYS A 2 -14.16 -9.01 -8.40
CA LYS A 2 -14.18 -9.86 -7.18
C LYS A 2 -12.76 -10.25 -6.72
N ASN A 3 -11.92 -10.72 -7.63
CA ASN A 3 -10.54 -11.10 -7.31
C ASN A 3 -9.70 -9.89 -6.87
N LEU A 4 -9.81 -8.75 -7.56
CA LEU A 4 -9.18 -7.47 -7.16
C LEU A 4 -9.53 -7.07 -5.73
N LYS A 5 -10.82 -7.12 -5.36
CA LYS A 5 -11.29 -6.83 -3.99
C LYS A 5 -10.70 -7.78 -2.97
N LEU A 6 -10.68 -9.08 -3.27
CA LEU A 6 -10.11 -10.11 -2.40
C LEU A 6 -8.60 -9.89 -2.19
N THR A 7 -7.84 -9.73 -3.28
CA THR A 7 -6.40 -9.48 -3.24
C THR A 7 -6.07 -8.24 -2.42
N ASN A 8 -6.81 -7.13 -2.64
CA ASN A 8 -6.59 -5.90 -1.88
C ASN A 8 -6.93 -6.06 -0.39
N SER A 9 -7.99 -6.81 -0.07
CA SER A 9 -8.38 -7.08 1.32
C SER A 9 -7.32 -7.90 2.06
N ILE A 10 -6.76 -8.92 1.41
CA ILE A 10 -5.66 -9.73 1.97
C ILE A 10 -4.43 -8.85 2.25
N ALA A 11 -4.09 -7.95 1.32
CA ALA A 11 -2.96 -7.06 1.45
C ALA A 11 -3.09 -6.01 2.58
N ILE A 12 -4.32 -5.72 3.02
CA ILE A 12 -4.60 -4.91 4.22
C ILE A 12 -4.52 -5.76 5.48
N ILE A 13 -5.16 -6.93 5.46
CA ILE A 13 -5.34 -7.75 6.67
C ILE A 13 -4.02 -8.32 7.18
N ILE A 14 -3.12 -8.76 6.29
CA ILE A 14 -1.84 -9.36 6.70
C ILE A 14 -0.98 -8.40 7.55
N PRO A 15 -0.62 -7.19 7.08
CA PRO A 15 0.18 -6.26 7.88
C PRO A 15 -0.53 -5.82 9.17
N LEU A 16 -1.85 -5.64 9.14
CA LEU A 16 -2.62 -5.29 10.34
C LEU A 16 -2.60 -6.42 11.37
N PHE A 17 -2.84 -7.66 10.95
CA PHE A 17 -2.83 -8.83 11.82
C PHE A 17 -1.45 -9.03 12.46
N LEU A 18 -0.37 -8.94 11.67
CA LEU A 18 1.00 -9.02 12.17
C LEU A 18 1.34 -7.86 13.10
N GLY A 19 0.84 -6.65 12.82
CA GLY A 19 1.03 -5.49 13.69
C GLY A 19 0.38 -5.67 15.06
N VAL A 20 -0.84 -6.22 15.11
CA VAL A 20 -1.52 -6.56 16.37
C VAL A 20 -0.80 -7.69 17.11
N LEU A 21 -0.37 -8.72 16.39
CA LEU A 21 0.42 -9.83 16.96
C LEU A 21 1.73 -9.32 17.61
N GLY A 22 2.29 -8.23 17.06
CA GLY A 22 3.46 -7.54 17.58
C GLY A 22 3.35 -7.03 19.02
N ILE A 23 2.14 -6.91 19.56
CA ILE A 23 1.91 -6.56 20.98
C ILE A 23 2.30 -7.73 21.89
N VAL A 24 2.09 -8.97 21.44
CA VAL A 24 2.40 -10.18 22.20
C VAL A 24 3.79 -10.70 21.86
N GLU A 25 4.15 -10.67 20.58
CA GLU A 25 5.39 -11.22 20.05
C GLU A 25 6.13 -10.14 19.24
N PRO A 26 7.07 -9.39 19.84
CA PRO A 26 7.70 -8.21 19.23
C PRO A 26 8.35 -8.47 17.86
N ILE A 27 8.83 -9.69 17.59
CA ILE A 27 9.41 -10.00 16.26
C ILE A 27 8.37 -9.86 15.13
N SER A 28 7.08 -9.98 15.46
CA SER A 28 5.97 -9.80 14.52
C SER A 28 5.86 -8.37 13.98
N LEU A 29 6.38 -7.36 14.69
CA LEU A 29 6.42 -5.99 14.19
C LEU A 29 7.35 -5.86 12.97
N TYR A 30 8.47 -6.58 12.95
CA TYR A 30 9.35 -6.63 11.78
C TYR A 30 8.67 -7.33 10.60
N PHE A 31 7.95 -8.42 10.86
CA PHE A 31 7.15 -9.08 9.83
C PHE A 31 6.01 -8.19 9.32
N ALA A 32 5.38 -7.39 10.19
CA ALA A 32 4.36 -6.42 9.81
C ALA A 32 4.93 -5.33 8.89
N ALA A 33 6.07 -4.74 9.24
CA ALA A 33 6.76 -3.76 8.41
C ALA A 33 7.16 -4.33 7.04
N TYR A 34 7.75 -5.54 7.03
CA TYR A 34 8.10 -6.23 5.79
C TYR A 34 6.88 -6.54 4.92
N SER A 35 5.79 -7.03 5.52
CA SER A 35 4.56 -7.30 4.78
C SER A 35 3.92 -6.01 4.22
N THR A 36 4.10 -4.86 4.88
CA THR A 36 3.63 -3.57 4.38
C THR A 36 4.40 -3.14 3.12
N MET A 37 5.71 -3.41 3.05
CA MET A 37 6.48 -3.20 1.81
C MET A 37 5.98 -4.10 0.67
N LEU A 38 5.69 -5.38 0.95
CA LEU A 38 5.11 -6.29 -0.03
C LEU A 38 3.72 -5.81 -0.50
N THR A 39 2.92 -5.27 0.41
CA THR A 39 1.64 -4.63 0.07
C THR A 39 1.86 -3.48 -0.91
N GLY A 40 2.87 -2.63 -0.72
CA GLY A 40 3.23 -1.55 -1.66
C GLY A 40 3.55 -2.04 -3.07
N LEU A 41 4.19 -3.20 -3.23
CA LEU A 41 4.44 -3.80 -4.54
C LEU A 41 3.16 -4.37 -5.17
N LEU A 42 2.36 -5.08 -4.37
CA LEU A 42 1.07 -5.62 -4.81
C LEU A 42 0.10 -4.50 -5.23
N GLN A 43 0.18 -3.35 -4.56
CA GLN A 43 -0.57 -2.14 -4.87
C GLN A 43 -0.33 -1.63 -6.29
N ILE A 44 0.88 -1.74 -6.84
CA ILE A 44 1.15 -1.40 -8.25
C ILE A 44 0.33 -2.30 -9.17
N ILE A 45 0.33 -3.61 -8.91
CA ILE A 45 -0.37 -4.61 -9.72
C ILE A 45 -1.88 -4.36 -9.67
N VAL A 46 -2.45 -4.22 -8.47
CA VAL A 46 -3.87 -3.91 -8.25
C VAL A 46 -4.27 -2.62 -8.97
N GLY A 47 -3.44 -1.58 -8.85
CA GLY A 47 -3.62 -0.30 -9.54
C GLY A 47 -3.71 -0.45 -11.05
N ILE A 48 -2.78 -1.20 -11.67
CA ILE A 48 -2.75 -1.41 -13.12
C ILE A 48 -4.00 -2.16 -13.58
N PHE A 49 -4.40 -3.22 -12.87
CA PHE A 49 -5.60 -3.99 -13.22
C PHE A 49 -6.89 -3.17 -13.07
N PHE A 50 -6.98 -2.29 -12.07
CA PHE A 50 -8.10 -1.38 -11.93
C PHE A 50 -8.11 -0.34 -13.07
N TRP A 51 -6.97 0.28 -13.35
CA TRP A 51 -6.84 1.31 -14.37
C TRP A 51 -7.20 0.82 -15.78
N LYS A 52 -6.85 -0.42 -16.14
CA LYS A 52 -7.23 -1.03 -17.43
C LYS A 52 -8.73 -0.95 -17.72
N ASN A 53 -9.57 -1.03 -16.69
CA ASN A 53 -11.02 -0.99 -16.82
C ASN A 53 -11.62 0.42 -16.58
N HIS A 54 -10.85 1.35 -16.02
CA HIS A 54 -11.33 2.67 -15.56
C HIS A 54 -10.32 3.78 -15.90
N LYS A 55 -9.92 3.88 -17.18
CA LYS A 55 -8.83 4.74 -17.64
C LYS A 55 -9.04 6.24 -17.38
N GLU A 56 -10.28 6.68 -17.42
CA GLU A 56 -10.65 8.10 -17.27
C GLU A 56 -10.83 8.53 -15.81
N ASN A 57 -10.84 7.58 -14.87
CA ASN A 57 -11.07 7.88 -13.46
C ASN A 57 -9.91 8.72 -12.88
N ILE A 58 -10.21 9.91 -12.35
CA ILE A 58 -9.19 10.80 -11.78
C ILE A 58 -8.54 10.20 -10.52
N HIS A 59 -9.30 9.44 -9.73
CA HIS A 59 -8.83 8.85 -8.48
C HIS A 59 -7.72 7.81 -8.70
N ILE A 60 -7.75 7.07 -9.81
CA ILE A 60 -6.66 6.13 -10.15
C ILE A 60 -5.41 6.85 -10.65
N LYS A 61 -5.55 8.02 -11.29
CA LYS A 61 -4.40 8.86 -11.64
C LYS A 61 -3.72 9.43 -10.39
N ILE A 62 -4.52 9.95 -9.45
CA ILE A 62 -4.05 10.39 -8.13
C ILE A 62 -3.36 9.24 -7.40
N TYR A 63 -3.97 8.05 -7.42
CA TYR A 63 -3.37 6.85 -6.82
C TYR A 63 -1.95 6.59 -7.35
N PHE A 64 -1.77 6.54 -8.67
CA PHE A 64 -0.45 6.29 -9.25
C PHE A 64 0.55 7.40 -8.94
N LEU A 65 0.11 8.67 -8.94
CA LEU A 65 0.97 9.78 -8.51
C LEU A 65 1.47 9.57 -7.08
N LEU A 66 0.60 9.18 -6.15
CA LEU A 66 0.97 8.91 -4.76
C LEU A 66 1.90 7.69 -4.64
N VAL A 67 1.64 6.61 -5.39
CA VAL A 67 2.50 5.42 -5.43
C VAL A 67 3.89 5.77 -5.95
N THR A 68 3.99 6.50 -7.06
CA THR A 68 5.29 6.95 -7.60
C THR A 68 6.01 7.84 -6.61
N THR A 69 5.31 8.81 -5.99
CA THR A 69 5.87 9.69 -4.96
C THR A 69 6.42 8.88 -3.78
N PHE A 70 5.67 7.88 -3.31
CA PHE A 70 6.12 6.98 -2.25
C PHE A 70 7.42 6.26 -2.62
N PHE A 71 7.50 5.62 -3.78
CA PHE A 71 8.71 4.89 -4.19
C PHE A 71 9.91 5.83 -4.41
N SER A 72 9.68 7.03 -4.95
CA SER A 72 10.72 8.06 -5.08
C SER A 72 11.25 8.53 -3.72
N LEU A 73 10.37 8.80 -2.76
CA LEU A 73 10.75 9.20 -1.40
C LEU A 73 11.44 8.06 -0.66
N TRP A 74 10.96 6.83 -0.79
CA TRP A 74 11.61 5.65 -0.21
C TRP A 74 13.02 5.46 -0.78
N TYR A 75 13.16 5.54 -2.10
CA TYR A 75 14.46 5.41 -2.75
C TYR A 75 15.44 6.49 -2.28
N TYR A 76 14.99 7.75 -2.23
CA TYR A 76 15.79 8.87 -1.72
C TYR A 76 16.21 8.64 -0.27
N ASN A 77 15.27 8.24 0.60
CA ASN A 77 15.52 8.03 2.02
C ASN A 77 16.51 6.87 2.25
N VAL A 78 16.42 5.79 1.49
CA VAL A 78 17.30 4.62 1.69
C VAL A 78 18.68 4.82 1.04
N ASN A 79 18.76 5.49 -0.11
CA ASN A 79 19.99 5.48 -0.93
C ASN A 79 20.72 6.82 -1.03
N VAL A 80 20.05 7.93 -0.75
CA VAL A 80 20.61 9.28 -0.95
C VAL A 80 20.86 9.97 0.37
N ASN A 81 19.81 10.12 1.19
CA ASN A 81 19.90 10.75 2.49
C ASN A 81 18.88 10.15 3.44
N TYR A 82 19.37 9.41 4.44
CA TYR A 82 18.53 8.74 5.41
C TYR A 82 18.02 9.72 6.47
N ILE A 83 16.70 9.86 6.54
CA ILE A 83 16.00 10.78 7.44
C ILE A 83 15.02 9.96 8.28
N ASP A 84 15.33 9.73 9.56
CA ASP A 84 14.47 8.96 10.47
C ASP A 84 13.03 9.47 10.54
N ALA A 85 12.85 10.79 10.55
CA ALA A 85 11.54 11.43 10.57
C ALA A 85 10.71 11.12 9.30
N LEU A 86 11.36 10.79 8.18
CA LEU A 86 10.71 10.39 6.93
C LEU A 86 10.47 8.87 6.87
N THR A 87 11.32 8.06 7.49
CA THR A 87 11.19 6.60 7.52
C THR A 87 9.86 6.15 8.13
N TRP A 88 9.48 6.69 9.28
CA TRP A 88 8.25 6.31 9.98
C TRP A 88 6.98 6.47 9.15
N PRO A 89 6.65 7.66 8.58
CA PRO A 89 5.47 7.81 7.74
C PRO A 89 5.54 6.95 6.47
N LEU A 90 6.73 6.77 5.88
CA LEU A 90 6.88 5.91 4.70
C LEU A 90 6.55 4.45 4.99
N ILE A 91 6.89 3.91 6.17
CA ILE A 91 6.53 2.53 6.54
C ILE A 91 5.01 2.30 6.50
N PHE A 92 4.21 3.27 6.95
CA PHE A 92 2.75 3.14 6.98
C PHE A 92 2.06 3.52 5.66
N THR A 93 2.73 4.28 4.80
CA THR A 93 2.16 4.80 3.55
C THR A 93 1.58 3.71 2.63
N PRO A 94 2.23 2.54 2.40
CA PRO A 94 1.67 1.48 1.58
C PRO A 94 0.31 0.98 2.06
N LEU A 95 0.09 0.92 3.38
CA LEU A 95 -1.19 0.51 3.95
C LEU A 95 -2.28 1.56 3.67
N VAL A 96 -1.94 2.85 3.81
CA VAL A 96 -2.86 3.95 3.49
C VAL A 96 -3.23 3.95 2.01
N LEU A 97 -2.27 3.74 1.11
CA LEU A 97 -2.52 3.61 -0.33
C LEU A 97 -3.41 2.40 -0.65
N CYS A 98 -3.19 1.29 0.06
CA CYS A 98 -4.00 0.08 -0.05
C CYS A 98 -5.46 0.32 0.37
N ILE A 99 -5.68 1.09 1.45
CA ILE A 99 -7.02 1.50 1.88
C ILE A 99 -7.65 2.42 0.82
N TYR A 100 -6.89 3.39 0.31
CA TYR A 100 -7.38 4.34 -0.69
C TYR A 100 -7.84 3.64 -1.98
N ILE A 101 -7.06 2.71 -2.54
CA ILE A 101 -7.52 1.97 -3.72
C ILE A 101 -8.71 1.06 -3.39
N SER A 102 -8.77 0.52 -2.17
CA SER A 102 -9.94 -0.23 -1.69
C SER A 102 -11.19 0.66 -1.80
N ILE A 103 -11.15 1.87 -1.26
CA ILE A 103 -12.27 2.82 -1.33
C ILE A 103 -12.70 3.05 -2.79
N ILE A 104 -11.74 3.27 -3.70
CA ILE A 104 -12.05 3.46 -5.13
C ILE A 104 -12.69 2.21 -5.75
N ILE A 105 -12.13 1.02 -5.49
CA ILE A 105 -12.62 -0.25 -6.04
C ILE A 105 -14.04 -0.56 -5.54
N TYR A 106 -14.38 -0.19 -4.30
CA TYR A 106 -15.69 -0.43 -3.71
C TYR A 106 -16.72 0.66 -4.04
N SER A 107 -16.29 1.92 -4.22
CA SER A 107 -17.17 3.03 -4.65
C SER A 107 -17.53 2.96 -6.13
N THR A 108 -16.65 2.36 -6.94
CA THR A 108 -16.94 2.09 -8.34
C THR A 108 -17.93 0.93 -8.41
N LYS A 109 -19.21 1.25 -8.64
CA LYS A 109 -20.25 0.24 -8.91
C LYS A 109 -19.82 -0.55 -10.15
N LYS A 110 -19.96 -1.87 -10.03
CA LYS A 110 -19.85 -2.78 -11.17
C LYS A 110 -21.14 -2.72 -11.96
#